data_AF-A0A929SID6-F1
#
_entry.id   AF-A0A929SID6-F1
#
_cell.length_a   1.000
_cell.length_b   1.000
_cell.length_c   1.000
_cell.angle_alpha   90.00
_cell.angle_beta   90.00
_cell.angle_gamma   90.00
#
_symmetry.space_group_name_H-M   'P 1'
#
loop_
_entity.id
_entity.type
_entity.pdbx_description
1 polymer ?
#
loop_
_entity_poly.entity_id
_entity_poly.type
_entity_poly.pdbx_seq_one_letter_code
_entity_poly.pdbx_strand_id
1 'polypeptide(L)'
;MNKITCICLGVRSMQRALKFYREGLGFKTDCKDDAPPVCFFNTLGTKFELYPLDALARDIDENNPPKGSGFAGITLAYNVKNKEDVDSVIELV
;
A
#
# COMPACT_ATOMS: atom_id res chain seq x y z
N MET A 1 -3.25 -14.41 -20.66
CA MET A 1 -4.19 -13.41 -20.09
C MET A 1 -3.38 -12.54 -19.15
N ASN A 2 -3.22 -11.25 -19.46
CA ASN A 2 -2.26 -10.38 -18.76
C ASN A 2 -3.01 -9.53 -17.73
N LYS A 3 -2.83 -9.83 -16.44
CA LYS A 3 -3.47 -9.10 -15.34
C LYS A 3 -2.52 -9.04 -14.14
N ILE A 4 -2.41 -7.88 -13.51
CA ILE A 4 -1.85 -7.74 -12.17
C ILE A 4 -3.00 -7.95 -11.18
N THR A 5 -2.91 -9.00 -10.37
CA THR A 5 -3.98 -9.38 -9.43
C THR A 5 -3.76 -8.80 -8.03
N CYS A 6 -2.50 -8.64 -7.63
CA CYS A 6 -2.11 -8.03 -6.37
C CYS A 6 -0.90 -7.11 -6.59
N ILE A 7 -0.88 -5.99 -5.88
CA ILE A 7 0.30 -5.14 -5.69
C ILE A 7 0.56 -5.09 -4.20
N CYS A 8 1.74 -5.57 -3.76
CA CYS A 8 2.18 -5.47 -2.38
C CYS A 8 3.13 -4.29 -2.21
N LEU A 9 2.86 -3.44 -1.22
CA LEU A 9 3.72 -2.36 -0.79
C LEU A 9 4.34 -2.70 0.57
N GLY A 10 5.66 -2.86 0.58
CA GLY A 10 6.43 -2.99 1.80
C GLY A 10 6.42 -1.68 2.60
N VAL A 11 5.91 -1.70 3.83
CA VAL A 11 5.79 -0.51 4.69
C VAL A 11 6.64 -0.63 5.95
N ARG A 12 7.22 0.49 6.38
CA ARG A 12 8.03 0.55 7.61
C ARG A 12 7.19 0.59 8.89
N SER A 13 5.92 0.97 8.80
CA SER A 13 4.99 1.05 9.92
C SER A 13 3.58 0.77 9.43
N MET A 14 3.01 -0.35 9.86
CA MET A 14 1.63 -0.74 9.53
C MET A 14 0.63 0.31 10.02
N GLN A 15 0.79 0.78 11.26
CA GLN A 15 -0.10 1.78 11.85
C GLN A 15 -0.14 3.09 11.03
N ARG A 16 1.02 3.62 10.63
CA ARG A 16 1.07 4.84 9.80
C ARG A 16 0.44 4.62 8.43
N ALA A 17 0.71 3.48 7.81
CA ALA A 17 0.17 3.15 6.50
C ALA A 17 -1.35 2.94 6.56
N LEU A 18 -1.88 2.28 7.58
CA LEU A 18 -3.32 2.12 7.80
C LEU A 18 -3.99 3.46 8.05
N LYS A 19 -3.41 4.32 8.88
CA LYS A 19 -3.95 5.69 9.07
C LYS A 19 -4.04 6.44 7.74
N PHE A 20 -3.01 6.34 6.88
CA PHE A 20 -3.01 6.98 5.57
C PHE A 20 -4.07 6.38 4.62
N TYR A 21 -4.03 5.07 4.36
CA TYR A 21 -4.88 4.45 3.34
C TYR A 21 -6.31 4.19 3.82
N ARG A 22 -6.50 3.64 5.03
CA ARG A 22 -7.81 3.25 5.56
C ARG A 22 -8.59 4.44 6.09
N GLU A 23 -7.96 5.27 6.94
CA GLU A 23 -8.64 6.36 7.63
C GLU A 23 -8.61 7.67 6.83
N GLY A 24 -7.46 8.04 6.27
CA GLY A 24 -7.31 9.25 5.43
C GLY A 24 -7.99 9.09 4.07
N LEU A 25 -7.47 8.20 3.23
CA LEU A 25 -8.00 7.99 1.86
C LEU A 25 -9.27 7.13 1.81
N GLY A 26 -9.70 6.53 2.92
CA GLY A 26 -10.96 5.79 2.99
C GLY A 26 -10.97 4.43 2.28
N PHE A 27 -9.80 3.85 1.97
CA PHE A 27 -9.69 2.55 1.30
C PHE A 27 -10.36 1.47 2.15
N LYS A 28 -11.17 0.63 1.50
CA LYS A 28 -11.96 -0.40 2.20
C LYS A 28 -11.12 -1.65 2.44
N THR A 29 -11.10 -2.11 3.68
CA THR A 29 -10.44 -3.34 4.12
C THR A 29 -11.24 -3.98 5.25
N ASP A 30 -11.10 -5.29 5.42
CA ASP A 30 -11.65 -6.03 6.56
C ASP A 30 -10.69 -6.03 7.77
N CYS A 31 -9.48 -5.48 7.63
CA CYS A 31 -8.50 -5.36 8.70
C CYS A 31 -8.95 -4.35 9.76
N LYS A 32 -9.23 -4.86 10.96
CA LYS A 32 -9.69 -4.07 12.10
C LYS A 32 -8.55 -3.62 13.01
N ASP A 33 -7.49 -4.41 13.12
CA ASP A 33 -6.34 -4.09 13.97
C ASP A 33 -5.54 -2.91 13.41
N ASP A 34 -4.85 -2.18 14.30
CA ASP A 34 -4.02 -1.03 13.92
C ASP A 34 -2.59 -1.42 13.52
N ALA A 35 -2.19 -2.67 13.76
CA ALA A 35 -0.90 -3.23 13.36
C ALA A 35 -1.02 -4.72 12.99
N PRO A 36 -1.85 -5.08 11.99
CA PRO A 36 -1.97 -6.46 11.55
C PRO A 36 -0.68 -6.92 10.87
N PRO A 37 -0.41 -8.24 10.81
CA PRO A 37 0.75 -8.77 10.11
C PRO A 37 0.73 -8.49 8.60
N VAL A 38 -0.46 -8.34 8.02
CA VAL A 38 -0.71 -7.99 6.61
C VAL A 38 -2.08 -7.31 6.49
N CYS A 39 -2.27 -6.43 5.52
CA CYS A 39 -3.57 -5.81 5.25
C CYS A 39 -3.87 -5.76 3.75
N PHE A 40 -5.09 -6.16 3.37
CA PHE A 40 -5.57 -6.12 1.98
C PHE A 40 -6.69 -5.09 1.81
N PHE A 41 -6.55 -4.23 0.81
CA PHE A 41 -7.57 -3.29 0.39
C PHE A 41 -8.32 -3.78 -0.85
N ASN A 42 -9.60 -3.45 -0.89
CA ASN A 42 -10.48 -3.70 -2.01
C ASN A 42 -10.39 -2.54 -3.01
N THR A 43 -9.87 -2.81 -4.20
CA THR A 43 -9.95 -1.88 -5.35
C THR A 43 -10.74 -2.50 -6.50
N LEU A 44 -10.98 -1.75 -7.56
CA LEU A 44 -11.61 -2.25 -8.79
C LEU A 44 -10.63 -3.15 -9.57
N GLY A 45 -10.54 -4.41 -9.15
CA GLY A 45 -9.90 -5.49 -9.91
C GLY A 45 -8.55 -5.97 -9.40
N THR A 46 -7.73 -5.08 -8.81
CA THR A 46 -6.41 -5.41 -8.24
C THR A 46 -6.50 -5.36 -6.71
N LYS A 47 -5.94 -6.34 -6.00
CA LYS A 47 -5.77 -6.22 -4.55
C LYS A 47 -4.58 -5.33 -4.27
N PHE A 48 -4.74 -4.39 -3.34
CA PHE A 48 -3.63 -3.59 -2.85
C PHE A 48 -3.30 -4.03 -1.44
N GLU A 49 -2.07 -4.47 -1.22
CA GLU A 49 -1.61 -5.10 0.01
C GLU A 49 -0.56 -4.23 0.70
N LEU A 50 -0.64 -4.16 2.03
CA LEU A 50 0.42 -3.65 2.89
C LEU A 50 1.03 -4.80 3.67
N TYR A 51 2.35 -4.87 3.66
CA TYR A 51 3.12 -5.87 4.40
C TYR A 51 4.35 -5.22 5.03
N PRO A 52 4.77 -5.57 6.26
CA PRO A 52 5.96 -5.00 6.86
C PRO A 52 7.20 -5.21 5.97
N LEU A 53 7.94 -4.14 5.70
CA LEU A 53 9.04 -4.14 4.73
C LEU A 53 10.11 -5.22 5.03
N ASP A 54 10.46 -5.41 6.30
CA ASP A 54 11.44 -6.42 6.70
C ASP A 54 10.90 -7.84 6.54
N ALA A 55 9.59 -8.03 6.72
CA ALA A 55 8.93 -9.30 6.49
C ALA A 55 8.85 -9.60 4.99
N LEU A 56 8.52 -8.60 4.16
CA LEU A 56 8.53 -8.70 2.71
C LEU A 56 9.92 -9.08 2.18
N ALA A 57 10.98 -8.43 2.67
CA ALA A 57 12.34 -8.76 2.24
C ALA A 57 12.69 -10.23 2.56
N ARG A 58 12.36 -10.71 3.77
CA ARG A 58 12.57 -12.12 4.13
C ARG A 58 11.71 -13.10 3.32
N ASP A 59 10.51 -12.70 2.93
CA ASP A 59 9.62 -13.50 2.09
C ASP A 59 10.18 -13.66 0.65
N ILE A 60 10.94 -12.67 0.16
CA ILE A 60 11.63 -12.76 -1.13
C ILE A 60 12.85 -13.70 -1.06
N ASP A 61 13.69 -13.55 -0.05
CA ASP A 61 14.83 -14.44 0.20
C ASP A 61 15.19 -14.41 1.70
N GLU A 62 14.99 -15.52 2.40
CA GLU A 62 15.25 -15.62 3.83
C GLU A 62 16.75 -15.59 4.16
N ASN A 63 17.60 -16.15 3.29
CA ASN A 63 19.03 -16.30 3.51
C ASN A 63 19.81 -15.04 3.11
N ASN A 64 19.34 -14.33 2.08
CA ASN A 64 19.92 -13.09 1.61
C ASN A 64 18.84 -12.05 1.27
N PRO A 65 18.13 -11.50 2.28
CA PRO A 65 17.05 -10.56 2.04
C PRO A 65 17.49 -9.34 1.22
N PRO A 66 16.71 -8.92 0.21
CA PRO A 66 17.04 -7.77 -0.60
C PRO A 66 17.13 -6.51 0.26
N LYS A 67 18.14 -5.69 -0.03
CA LYS A 67 18.37 -4.39 0.63
C LYS A 67 17.95 -3.28 -0.33
N GLY A 68 17.14 -2.35 0.14
CA GLY A 68 16.72 -1.18 -0.62
C GLY A 68 17.37 0.11 -0.10
N SER A 69 17.83 0.97 -1.00
CA SER A 69 18.21 2.34 -0.69
C SER A 69 17.86 3.27 -1.86
N GLY A 70 17.52 4.52 -1.56
CA GLY A 70 17.18 5.51 -2.58
C GLY A 70 15.79 5.33 -3.21
N PHE A 71 15.64 5.87 -4.42
CA PHE A 71 14.39 5.88 -5.19
C PHE A 71 14.14 4.54 -5.88
N ALA A 72 12.95 3.97 -5.71
CA ALA A 72 12.59 2.64 -6.22
C ALA A 72 12.08 2.61 -7.67
N GLY A 73 11.91 3.75 -8.34
CA GLY A 73 11.51 3.79 -9.75
C GLY A 73 10.05 3.41 -10.03
N ILE A 74 9.16 3.52 -9.06
CA ILE A 74 7.74 3.13 -9.19
C ILE A 74 6.79 4.19 -8.62
N THR A 75 5.61 4.32 -9.25
CA THR A 75 4.49 5.13 -8.77
C THR A 75 3.19 4.36 -8.87
N LEU A 76 2.29 4.53 -7.89
CA LEU A 76 0.90 4.11 -7.98
C LEU A 76 0.03 5.36 -8.13
N ALA A 77 -0.76 5.44 -9.20
CA ALA A 77 -1.57 6.61 -9.51
C ALA A 77 -3.04 6.41 -9.11
N TYR A 78 -3.64 7.44 -8.53
CA TYR A 78 -5.07 7.53 -8.29
C TYR A 78 -5.63 8.71 -9.10
N ASN A 79 -6.46 8.39 -10.10
CA ASN A 79 -7.08 9.41 -10.95
C ASN A 79 -8.40 9.86 -10.33
N VAL A 80 -8.50 11.15 -10.07
CA VAL A 80 -9.74 11.82 -9.69
C VAL A 80 -10.50 12.30 -10.92
N LYS A 81 -11.77 12.70 -10.73
CA LYS A 81 -12.65 13.08 -11.83
C LYS A 81 -12.30 14.47 -12.39
N ASN A 82 -12.04 15.43 -11.51
CA ASN A 82 -11.73 16.81 -11.87
C ASN A 82 -10.38 17.24 -11.30
N LYS A 83 -9.83 18.34 -11.81
CA LYS A 83 -8.52 18.85 -11.39
C LYS A 83 -8.53 19.28 -9.92
N GLU A 84 -9.61 19.92 -9.49
CA GLU A 84 -9.79 20.49 -8.16
C GLU A 84 -9.91 19.39 -7.08
N ASP A 85 -10.34 18.19 -7.47
CA ASP A 85 -10.42 17.03 -6.59
C ASP A 85 -9.02 16.53 -6.16
N VAL A 86 -7.95 16.89 -6.90
CA VAL A 86 -6.57 16.54 -6.53
C VAL A 86 -6.21 17.21 -5.20
N ASP A 87 -6.45 18.50 -5.08
CA ASP A 87 -6.14 19.27 -3.88
C ASP A 87 -6.93 18.73 -2.68
N SER A 88 -8.22 18.43 -2.92
CA SER A 88 -9.11 17.86 -1.89
C SER A 88 -8.61 16.53 -1.34
N VAL A 89 -8.03 15.67 -2.19
CA VAL A 89 -7.49 14.37 -1.77
C VAL A 89 -6.17 14.52 -1.02
N ILE A 90 -5.30 15.45 -1.44
CA ILE A 90 -4.02 15.72 -0.77
C ILE A 90 -4.25 16.27 0.64
N GLU A 91 -5.30 17.05 0.86
CA GLU A 91 -5.64 17.59 2.19
C GLU A 91 -6.16 16.55 3.20
N LEU A 92 -6.53 15.34 2.75
CA LEU A 92 -7.02 14.27 3.62
C LEU A 92 -5.93 13.57 4.45
N VAL A 93 -4.65 13.73 4.10
CA VAL A 93 -3.56 12.87 4.56
C VAL A 93 -2.40 13.61 5.23
#